data_AF-A0A6J6M693-F1
#
_entry.id   AF-A0A6J6M693-F1
#
_cell.length_a   1.000
_cell.length_b   1.000
_cell.length_c   1.000
_cell.angle_alpha   90.00
_cell.angle_beta   90.00
_cell.angle_gamma   90.00
#
_symmetry.space_group_name_H-M   'P 1'
#
loop_
_entity.id
_entity.type
_entity.pdbx_description
1 polymer ?
#
loop_
_entity_poly.entity_id
_entity_poly.type
_entity_poly.pdbx_seq_one_letter_code
_entity_poly.pdbx_strand_id
1 'polypeptide(L)'
;MLSILITNPSAYVTGFELIYSWMRSDYSVMPRSLFYKDGRSAEAEKKIAKTEMVDSQLSAKFAALNYLENNYPQLGTSKITPSDIEISLAKTGGPSGGLAFALGIVELLTPENILKGRIVATTGTIDEKGGVGSIGGIAEKILAAKKAGATIFIVPERNCKDLAPSVAKIPDGIKIVAVSSLEEAISALNSNRPRSCANLGA
;
A
#
# COMPACT_ATOMS: atom_id res chain seq x y z
N MET A 1 -21.18 2.99 4.57
CA MET A 1 -19.77 3.23 4.95
C MET A 1 -19.08 1.87 5.02
N LEU A 2 -18.46 1.34 3.94
CA LEU A 2 -17.64 0.10 4.09
C LEU A 2 -16.35 0.47 4.82
N SER A 3 -16.36 0.40 6.15
CA SER A 3 -15.16 0.24 6.96
C SER A 3 -14.81 -1.25 6.92
N ILE A 4 -13.61 -1.60 6.49
CA ILE A 4 -13.14 -2.99 6.59
C ILE A 4 -12.90 -3.24 8.08
N LEU A 5 -13.88 -3.83 8.75
CA LEU A 5 -13.71 -4.28 10.12
C LEU A 5 -13.00 -5.64 10.06
N ILE A 6 -11.67 -5.61 10.00
CA ILE A 6 -10.88 -6.81 10.28
C ILE A 6 -10.95 -7.01 11.78
N THR A 7 -11.89 -7.84 12.21
CA THR A 7 -11.96 -8.26 13.60
C THR A 7 -10.63 -8.91 13.98
N ASN A 8 -10.14 -8.66 15.19
CA ASN A 8 -8.98 -9.39 15.73
C ASN A 8 -9.15 -10.91 15.47
N PRO A 9 -8.09 -11.67 15.15
CA PRO A 9 -8.18 -13.13 15.02
C PRO A 9 -8.95 -13.83 16.16
N SER A 10 -8.92 -13.30 17.39
CA SER A 10 -9.67 -13.81 18.55
C SER A 10 -11.06 -13.21 18.76
N ALA A 11 -11.48 -12.24 17.94
CA ALA A 11 -12.81 -11.62 18.08
C ALA A 11 -13.91 -12.65 17.80
N TYR A 12 -15.10 -12.47 18.33
CA TYR A 12 -16.26 -13.30 17.98
C TYR A 12 -17.28 -12.42 17.26
N VAL A 13 -17.69 -12.83 16.06
CA VAL A 13 -18.78 -12.18 15.32
C VAL A 13 -20.03 -13.02 15.50
N THR A 14 -21.10 -12.40 15.99
CA THR A 14 -22.34 -13.14 16.24
C THR A 14 -23.08 -13.44 14.93
N GLY A 15 -23.86 -14.52 14.89
CA GLY A 15 -24.61 -14.89 13.68
C GLY A 15 -25.60 -13.82 13.22
N PHE A 16 -26.22 -13.10 14.16
CA PHE A 16 -27.12 -11.98 13.85
C PHE A 16 -26.37 -10.79 13.23
N GLU A 17 -25.18 -10.47 13.75
CA GLU A 17 -24.32 -9.41 13.20
C GLU A 17 -23.80 -9.76 11.81
N LEU A 18 -23.52 -11.05 11.56
CA LEU A 18 -23.11 -11.55 10.25
C LEU A 18 -24.25 -11.40 9.20
N ILE A 19 -25.47 -11.79 9.56
CA ILE A 19 -26.66 -11.66 8.72
C ILE A 19 -27.00 -10.19 8.47
N TYR A 20 -26.95 -9.35 9.51
CA TYR A 20 -27.17 -7.92 9.40
C TYR A 20 -26.14 -7.23 8.49
N SER A 21 -24.86 -7.60 8.62
CA SER A 21 -23.79 -7.10 7.77
C SER A 21 -23.93 -7.59 6.33
N TRP A 22 -24.33 -8.85 6.11
CA TRP A 22 -24.55 -9.40 4.77
C TRP A 22 -25.73 -8.75 4.03
N MET A 23 -26.82 -8.41 4.75
CA MET A 23 -27.98 -7.74 4.16
C MET A 23 -27.73 -6.28 3.77
N ARG A 24 -26.64 -5.68 4.25
CA ARG A 24 -26.28 -4.29 3.93
C ARG A 24 -25.26 -4.25 2.80
N SER A 25 -25.56 -3.50 1.73
CA SER A 25 -24.67 -3.35 0.56
C SER A 25 -23.34 -2.64 0.85
N ASP A 26 -23.16 -2.15 2.08
CA ASP A 26 -21.94 -1.50 2.55
C ASP A 26 -21.08 -2.36 3.49
N TYR A 27 -21.22 -3.69 3.47
CA TYR A 27 -20.29 -4.62 4.11
C TYR A 27 -19.97 -5.81 3.18
N SER A 28 -18.76 -6.37 3.31
CA SER A 28 -18.40 -7.64 2.66
C SER A 28 -17.93 -8.59 3.76
N VAL A 29 -18.68 -9.68 3.95
CA VAL A 29 -18.34 -10.72 4.94
C VAL A 29 -17.48 -11.77 4.23
N MET A 30 -16.26 -11.94 4.71
CA MET A 30 -15.29 -12.89 4.14
C MET A 30 -14.86 -13.90 5.22
N PRO A 31 -14.71 -15.20 4.88
CA PRO A 31 -14.26 -16.19 5.84
C PRO A 31 -12.85 -15.87 6.35
N ARG A 32 -12.65 -16.02 7.68
CA ARG A 32 -11.37 -15.73 8.33
C ARG A 32 -10.20 -16.51 7.77
N SER A 33 -10.45 -17.73 7.32
CA SER A 33 -9.44 -18.60 6.69
C SER A 33 -8.84 -18.01 5.41
N LEU A 34 -9.45 -17.00 4.80
CA LEU A 34 -8.86 -16.26 3.69
C LEU A 34 -7.70 -15.35 4.11
N PHE A 35 -7.66 -14.94 5.38
CA PHE A 35 -6.69 -13.97 5.90
C PHE A 35 -5.77 -14.53 6.99
N TYR A 36 -6.22 -15.56 7.72
CA TYR A 36 -5.46 -16.22 8.78
C TYR A 36 -5.36 -17.71 8.50
N LYS A 37 -4.14 -18.27 8.50
CA LYS A 37 -3.91 -19.71 8.32
C LYS A 37 -4.32 -20.47 9.60
N ASP A 38 -4.96 -21.62 9.43
CA ASP A 38 -5.37 -22.48 10.54
C ASP A 38 -4.16 -22.94 11.38
N GLY A 39 -4.27 -22.89 12.71
CA GLY A 39 -3.27 -23.41 13.65
C GLY A 39 -2.26 -22.41 14.25
N ARG A 40 -2.41 -21.09 14.02
CA ARG A 40 -1.56 -20.06 14.65
C ARG A 40 -2.36 -19.17 15.62
N SER A 41 -1.77 -18.82 16.76
CA SER A 41 -2.41 -17.95 17.76
C SER A 41 -2.43 -16.48 17.31
N ALA A 42 -3.44 -15.74 17.77
CA ALA A 42 -3.58 -14.31 17.50
C ALA A 42 -2.36 -13.48 17.95
N GLU A 43 -1.76 -13.84 19.09
CA GLU A 43 -0.57 -13.20 19.64
C GLU A 43 0.66 -13.44 18.75
N ALA A 44 0.81 -14.66 18.20
CA ALA A 44 1.91 -14.99 17.31
C ALA A 44 1.80 -14.22 15.99
N GLU A 45 0.60 -14.18 15.39
CA GLU A 45 0.33 -13.42 14.17
C GLU A 45 0.58 -11.91 14.35
N LYS A 46 0.16 -11.35 15.49
CA LYS A 46 0.43 -9.94 15.81
C LYS A 46 1.92 -9.64 15.95
N LYS A 47 2.70 -10.58 16.51
CA LYS A 47 4.16 -10.42 16.62
C LYS A 47 4.82 -10.47 15.25
N ILE A 48 4.42 -11.41 14.39
CA ILE A 48 4.91 -11.52 13.01
C ILE A 48 4.61 -10.25 12.22
N ALA A 49 3.36 -9.78 12.24
CA ALA A 49 2.96 -8.56 11.54
C ALA A 49 3.72 -7.32 12.01
N LYS A 50 4.09 -7.26 13.30
CA LYS A 50 4.92 -6.17 13.83
C LYS A 50 6.36 -6.26 13.32
N THR A 51 6.95 -7.45 13.29
CA THR A 51 8.29 -7.65 12.72
C THR A 51 8.33 -7.31 11.24
N GLU A 52 7.40 -7.85 10.45
CA GLU A 52 7.30 -7.55 9.01
C GLU A 52 7.10 -6.06 8.72
N MET A 53 6.39 -5.35 9.60
CA MET A 53 6.25 -3.89 9.50
C MET A 53 7.59 -3.17 9.69
N VAL A 54 8.39 -3.58 10.70
CA VAL A 54 9.72 -3.00 10.93
C VAL A 54 10.62 -3.26 9.72
N ASP A 55 10.60 -4.48 9.19
CA ASP A 55 11.40 -4.86 8.02
C ASP A 55 10.98 -4.08 6.76
N SER A 56 9.67 -3.85 6.60
CA SER A 56 9.12 -3.03 5.51
C SER A 56 9.56 -1.56 5.61
N GLN A 57 9.54 -0.98 6.82
CA GLN A 57 10.04 0.36 7.06
C GLN A 57 11.55 0.46 6.79
N LEU A 58 12.33 -0.52 7.22
CA LEU A 58 13.77 -0.55 6.99
C LEU A 58 14.10 -0.66 5.50
N SER A 59 13.45 -1.58 4.79
CA SER A 59 13.61 -1.75 3.34
C SER A 59 13.23 -0.47 2.58
N ALA A 60 12.14 0.18 2.99
CA ALA A 60 11.71 1.45 2.40
C ALA A 60 12.72 2.59 2.60
N LYS A 61 13.33 2.67 3.79
CA LYS A 61 14.39 3.65 4.07
C LYS A 61 15.60 3.42 3.18
N PHE A 62 16.08 2.18 3.06
CA PHE A 62 17.19 1.85 2.16
C PHE A 62 16.85 2.17 0.71
N ALA A 63 15.67 1.78 0.23
CA ALA A 63 15.23 2.08 -1.13
C ALA A 63 15.19 3.59 -1.41
N ALA A 64 14.65 4.38 -0.48
CA ALA A 64 14.59 5.83 -0.61
C ALA A 64 15.97 6.48 -0.57
N LEU A 65 16.84 6.12 0.38
CA LEU A 65 18.19 6.66 0.48
C LEU A 65 19.03 6.31 -0.76
N ASN A 66 18.97 5.07 -1.23
CA ASN A 66 19.62 4.65 -2.48
C ASN A 66 19.10 5.44 -3.68
N TYR A 67 17.79 5.70 -3.75
CA TYR A 67 17.21 6.52 -4.81
C TYR A 67 17.72 7.96 -4.74
N LEU A 68 17.75 8.56 -3.55
CA LEU A 68 18.21 9.93 -3.33
C LEU A 68 19.71 10.11 -3.65
N GLU A 69 20.56 9.16 -3.25
CA GLU A 69 21.98 9.21 -3.57
C GLU A 69 22.25 9.21 -5.07
N ASN A 70 21.49 8.43 -5.84
CA ASN A 70 21.67 8.32 -7.28
C ASN A 70 21.06 9.50 -8.06
N ASN A 71 19.93 10.04 -7.61
CA ASN A 71 19.16 11.04 -8.36
C ASN A 71 19.33 12.48 -7.85
N TYR A 72 19.78 12.64 -6.59
CA TYR A 72 19.96 13.93 -5.94
C TYR A 72 21.32 14.02 -5.21
N PRO A 73 22.45 13.80 -5.90
CA PRO A 73 23.78 13.82 -5.27
C PRO A 73 24.10 15.16 -4.57
N GLN A 74 23.48 16.26 -5.02
CA GLN A 74 23.61 17.58 -4.42
C GLN A 74 23.05 17.70 -3.00
N LEU A 75 22.16 16.79 -2.57
CA LEU A 75 21.56 16.80 -1.23
C LEU A 75 22.50 16.22 -0.17
N GLY A 76 23.60 15.55 -0.55
CA GLY A 76 24.55 14.99 0.39
C GLY A 76 23.95 13.91 1.31
N THR A 77 22.96 13.16 0.82
CA THR A 77 22.22 12.14 1.59
C THR A 77 23.08 10.95 2.01
N SER A 78 24.30 10.81 1.48
CA SER A 78 25.28 9.79 1.86
C SER A 78 25.67 9.79 3.34
N LYS A 79 25.34 10.87 4.07
CA LYS A 79 25.55 10.98 5.53
C LYS A 79 24.33 10.54 6.35
N ILE A 80 23.17 10.38 5.71
CA ILE A 80 21.92 10.02 6.36
C ILE A 80 21.84 8.50 6.40
N THR A 81 21.60 7.96 7.58
CA THR A 81 21.40 6.53 7.79
C THR A 81 19.91 6.22 8.01
N PRO A 82 19.47 4.95 7.80
CA PRO A 82 18.09 4.58 8.11
C PRO A 82 17.65 4.86 9.55
N SER A 83 18.59 4.91 10.51
CA SER A 83 18.33 5.28 11.91
C SER A 83 17.96 6.75 12.10
N ASP A 84 18.38 7.63 11.19
CA ASP A 84 18.10 9.07 11.27
C ASP A 84 16.67 9.43 10.82
N ILE A 85 15.97 8.47 10.19
CA ILE A 85 14.60 8.63 9.70
C ILE A 85 13.65 7.94 10.67
N GLU A 86 12.73 8.67 11.27
CA GLU A 86 11.66 8.08 12.09
C GLU A 86 10.33 8.05 11.33
N ILE A 87 9.64 6.91 11.34
CA ILE A 87 8.32 6.75 10.72
C ILE A 87 7.31 6.45 11.82
N SER A 88 6.49 7.45 12.18
CA SER A 88 5.43 7.30 13.18
C SER A 88 4.07 7.08 12.49
N LEU A 89 3.40 5.96 12.78
CA LEU A 89 2.09 5.63 12.22
C LEU A 89 1.08 5.34 13.32
N ALA A 90 -0.16 5.82 13.12
CA ALA A 90 -1.29 5.38 13.92
C ALA A 90 -1.69 3.96 13.51
N LYS A 91 -1.30 2.96 14.32
CA LYS A 91 -1.77 1.55 14.28
C LYS A 91 -2.11 0.99 12.88
N THR A 92 -1.13 0.93 11.98
CA THR A 92 -1.26 0.26 10.68
C THR A 92 -0.80 -1.21 10.76
N GLY A 93 -1.49 -2.12 10.08
CA GLY A 93 -1.16 -3.55 10.02
C GLY A 93 -0.58 -3.99 8.67
N GLY A 94 0.50 -4.79 8.71
CA GLY A 94 1.09 -5.51 7.56
C GLY A 94 2.10 -4.72 6.71
N PRO A 95 3.10 -5.39 6.08
CA PRO A 95 4.25 -4.76 5.41
C PRO A 95 3.92 -4.01 4.10
N SER A 96 2.66 -4.06 3.64
CA SER A 96 2.22 -3.55 2.34
C SER A 96 2.26 -2.02 2.15
N GLY A 97 2.79 -1.29 3.15
CA GLY A 97 3.01 0.16 3.12
C GLY A 97 4.42 0.57 2.70
N GLY A 98 5.31 -0.37 2.38
CA GLY A 98 6.72 -0.09 2.05
C GLY A 98 6.90 0.97 0.97
N LEU A 99 6.15 0.87 -0.14
CA LEU A 99 6.19 1.89 -1.20
C LEU A 99 5.71 3.27 -0.72
N ALA A 100 4.72 3.32 0.19
CA ALA A 100 4.24 4.58 0.75
C ALA A 100 5.32 5.26 1.60
N PHE A 101 6.03 4.48 2.41
CA PHE A 101 7.13 4.98 3.24
C PHE A 101 8.28 5.52 2.39
N ALA A 102 8.69 4.77 1.36
CA ALA A 102 9.77 5.19 0.49
C ALA A 102 9.43 6.48 -0.26
N LEU A 103 8.22 6.59 -0.84
CA LEU A 103 7.75 7.81 -1.48
C LEU A 103 7.66 8.99 -0.51
N GLY A 104 7.19 8.76 0.72
CA GLY A 104 7.10 9.79 1.75
C GLY A 104 8.48 10.33 2.16
N ILE A 105 9.50 9.46 2.25
CA ILE A 105 10.88 9.87 2.51
C ILE A 105 11.42 10.72 1.36
N VAL A 106 11.19 10.30 0.11
CA VAL A 106 11.64 11.06 -1.06
C VAL A 106 10.95 12.43 -1.14
N GLU A 107 9.62 12.51 -0.99
CA GLU A 107 8.88 13.77 -0.96
C GLU A 107 9.35 14.68 0.18
N LEU A 108 9.70 14.13 1.35
CA LEU A 108 10.17 14.93 2.49
C LEU A 108 11.58 15.49 2.28
N LEU A 109 12.48 14.70 1.71
CA LEU A 109 13.90 15.05 1.60
C LEU A 109 14.24 15.76 0.29
N THR A 110 13.34 15.76 -0.69
CA THR A 110 13.54 16.48 -1.96
C THR A 110 12.79 17.82 -1.97
N PRO A 111 13.31 18.83 -2.67
CA PRO A 111 12.59 20.09 -2.86
C PRO A 111 11.44 19.98 -3.88
N GLU A 112 11.36 18.85 -4.60
CA GLU A 112 10.31 18.61 -5.58
C GLU A 112 9.00 18.26 -4.87
N ASN A 113 7.91 18.92 -5.27
CA ASN A 113 6.57 18.53 -4.87
C ASN A 113 6.06 17.44 -5.82
N ILE A 114 6.44 16.19 -5.59
CA ILE A 114 6.03 15.05 -6.44
C ILE A 114 4.53 14.78 -6.33
N LEU A 115 3.90 15.18 -5.22
CA LEU A 115 2.45 15.04 -5.04
C LEU A 115 1.64 16.09 -5.82
N LYS A 116 2.22 17.26 -6.14
CA LYS A 116 1.58 18.34 -6.91
C LYS A 116 0.20 18.75 -6.37
N GLY A 117 0.03 18.74 -5.05
CA GLY A 117 -1.24 19.03 -4.37
C GLY A 117 -2.33 17.96 -4.52
N ARG A 118 -2.01 16.78 -5.07
CA ARG A 118 -2.94 15.66 -5.22
C ARG A 118 -2.95 14.81 -3.95
N ILE A 119 -4.12 14.26 -3.61
CA ILE A 119 -4.23 13.16 -2.64
C ILE A 119 -3.88 11.85 -3.38
N VAL A 120 -2.71 11.31 -3.07
CA VAL A 120 -2.19 10.06 -3.65
C VAL A 120 -2.23 8.96 -2.60
N ALA A 121 -2.78 7.80 -2.97
CA ALA A 121 -2.67 6.58 -2.20
C ALA A 121 -1.75 5.58 -2.93
N THR A 122 -1.13 4.68 -2.18
CA THR A 122 -0.24 3.66 -2.74
C THR A 122 -0.21 2.40 -1.87
N THR A 123 0.11 1.26 -2.47
CA THR A 123 0.40 0.02 -1.75
C THR A 123 1.47 -0.77 -2.50
N GLY A 124 2.13 -1.66 -1.79
CA GLY A 124 3.17 -2.52 -2.33
C GLY A 124 4.19 -2.82 -1.25
N THR A 125 4.70 -4.06 -1.23
CA THR A 125 5.96 -4.29 -0.54
C THR A 125 7.07 -3.60 -1.32
N ILE A 126 8.19 -3.34 -0.65
CA ILE A 126 9.38 -2.79 -1.30
C ILE A 126 10.60 -3.54 -0.80
N ASP A 127 11.54 -3.84 -1.69
CA ASP A 127 12.87 -4.31 -1.32
C ASP A 127 13.87 -3.14 -1.21
N GLU A 128 15.05 -3.38 -0.66
CA GLU A 128 16.09 -2.35 -0.44
C GLU A 128 16.60 -1.70 -1.74
N LYS A 129 16.38 -2.35 -2.90
CA LYS A 129 16.75 -1.83 -4.23
C LYS A 129 15.62 -1.01 -4.85
N GLY A 130 14.48 -0.89 -4.18
CA GLY A 130 13.30 -0.17 -4.65
C GLY A 130 12.37 -0.99 -5.54
N GLY A 131 12.53 -2.31 -5.63
CA GLY A 131 11.61 -3.19 -6.33
C GLY A 131 10.26 -3.30 -5.61
N VAL A 132 9.15 -3.15 -6.32
CA VAL A 132 7.79 -3.17 -5.77
C VAL A 132 7.14 -4.54 -5.94
N GLY A 133 6.71 -5.14 -4.83
CA GLY A 133 6.09 -6.47 -4.81
C GLY A 133 4.56 -6.44 -4.65
N SER A 134 3.92 -7.54 -5.06
CA SER A 134 2.47 -7.73 -4.99
C SER A 134 1.97 -7.82 -3.55
N ILE A 135 0.71 -7.46 -3.36
CA ILE A 135 0.02 -7.52 -2.08
C ILE A 135 -1.34 -8.23 -2.21
N GLY A 136 -1.92 -8.64 -1.09
CA GLY A 136 -3.29 -9.15 -1.03
C GLY A 136 -4.33 -8.03 -0.78
N GLY A 137 -5.56 -8.27 -1.23
CA GLY A 137 -6.70 -7.36 -0.98
C GLY A 137 -6.59 -6.01 -1.68
N ILE A 138 -6.14 -6.00 -2.95
CA ILE A 138 -5.90 -4.77 -3.69
C ILE A 138 -7.20 -4.00 -4.00
N ALA A 139 -8.27 -4.72 -4.33
CA ALA A 139 -9.57 -4.12 -4.65
C ALA A 139 -10.16 -3.35 -3.47
N GLU A 140 -10.05 -3.92 -2.27
CA GLU A 140 -10.53 -3.33 -1.02
C GLU A 140 -9.73 -2.07 -0.67
N LYS A 141 -8.41 -2.07 -0.91
CA LYS A 141 -7.55 -0.91 -0.68
C LYS A 141 -7.86 0.24 -1.63
N ILE A 142 -8.11 -0.05 -2.91
CA ILE A 142 -8.54 0.97 -3.88
C ILE A 142 -9.83 1.66 -3.42
N LEU A 143 -10.80 0.88 -2.94
CA LEU A 143 -12.05 1.44 -2.43
C LEU A 143 -11.84 2.29 -1.17
N ALA A 144 -10.98 1.86 -0.25
CA ALA A 144 -10.64 2.61 0.95
C ALA A 144 -9.98 3.96 0.60
N ALA A 145 -9.03 3.96 -0.33
CA ALA A 145 -8.37 5.19 -0.77
C ALA A 145 -9.30 6.13 -1.53
N LYS A 146 -10.20 5.62 -2.38
CA LYS A 146 -11.22 6.47 -3.03
C LYS A 146 -12.05 7.21 -1.99
N LYS A 147 -12.46 6.53 -0.92
CA LYS A 147 -13.21 7.15 0.20
C LYS A 147 -12.38 8.16 0.97
N ALA A 148 -11.08 7.94 1.08
CA ALA A 148 -10.14 8.92 1.65
C ALA A 148 -9.87 10.12 0.72
N GLY A 149 -10.52 10.20 -0.44
CA GLY A 149 -10.38 11.30 -1.40
C GLY A 149 -9.20 11.16 -2.34
N ALA A 150 -8.53 10.00 -2.38
CA ALA A 150 -7.41 9.78 -3.30
C ALA A 150 -7.89 9.89 -4.76
N THR A 151 -7.16 10.68 -5.54
CA THR A 151 -7.41 10.86 -6.98
C THR A 151 -6.54 9.93 -7.81
N ILE A 152 -5.43 9.47 -7.24
CA ILE A 152 -4.49 8.51 -7.83
C ILE A 152 -4.25 7.40 -6.80
N PHE A 153 -4.27 6.16 -7.27
CA PHE A 153 -3.85 4.99 -6.51
C PHE A 153 -2.72 4.27 -7.25
N ILE A 154 -1.55 4.19 -6.63
CA ILE A 154 -0.40 3.44 -7.15
C ILE A 154 -0.47 2.00 -6.65
N VAL A 155 -0.39 1.05 -7.58
CA VAL A 155 -0.48 -0.39 -7.32
C VAL A 155 0.75 -1.11 -7.87
N PRO A 156 1.15 -2.26 -7.28
CA PRO A 156 2.14 -3.13 -7.89
C PRO A 156 1.64 -3.63 -9.25
N GLU A 157 2.49 -3.57 -10.28
CA GLU A 157 2.20 -4.09 -11.62
C GLU A 157 1.73 -5.55 -11.58
N ARG A 158 2.35 -6.35 -10.71
CA ARG A 158 2.01 -7.77 -10.52
C ARG A 158 0.59 -8.02 -10.01
N ASN A 159 -0.08 -7.00 -9.44
CA ASN A 159 -1.49 -7.07 -9.03
C ASN A 159 -2.47 -6.67 -10.13
N CYS A 160 -2.03 -6.23 -11.32
CA CYS A 160 -2.96 -5.83 -12.39
C CYS A 160 -3.90 -6.97 -12.82
N LYS A 161 -3.44 -8.22 -12.78
CA LYS A 161 -4.30 -9.41 -13.01
C LYS A 161 -5.46 -9.54 -12.01
N ASP A 162 -5.27 -9.05 -10.78
CA ASP A 162 -6.28 -9.08 -9.72
C ASP A 162 -7.26 -7.90 -9.85
N LEU A 163 -7.02 -7.01 -10.83
CA LEU A 163 -7.81 -5.81 -11.11
C LEU A 163 -8.46 -5.83 -12.50
N ALA A 164 -8.38 -6.96 -13.21
CA ALA A 164 -9.08 -7.13 -14.48
C ALA A 164 -10.59 -6.84 -14.30
N PRO A 165 -11.30 -6.30 -15.30
CA PRO A 165 -12.73 -5.97 -15.19
C PRO A 165 -13.63 -7.14 -14.79
N SER A 166 -13.21 -8.37 -15.08
CA SER A 166 -13.88 -9.60 -14.67
C SER A 166 -13.67 -9.98 -13.20
N VAL A 167 -12.67 -9.39 -12.54
CA VAL A 167 -12.23 -9.72 -11.17
C VAL A 167 -12.66 -8.65 -10.19
N ALA A 168 -12.47 -7.37 -10.52
CA ALA A 168 -12.75 -6.26 -9.61
C ALA A 168 -13.37 -5.06 -10.33
N LYS A 169 -14.33 -4.40 -9.66
CA LYS A 169 -14.88 -3.12 -10.10
C LYS A 169 -14.11 -1.97 -9.47
N ILE A 170 -13.35 -1.24 -10.29
CA ILE A 170 -12.67 -0.02 -9.88
C ILE A 170 -13.71 1.12 -9.81
N PRO A 171 -13.80 1.87 -8.71
CA PRO A 171 -14.74 2.98 -8.60
C PRO A 171 -14.34 4.15 -9.51
N ASP A 172 -15.33 4.91 -9.99
CA ASP A 172 -15.07 6.08 -10.83
C ASP A 172 -14.33 7.20 -10.08
N GLY A 173 -13.57 7.99 -10.84
CA GLY A 173 -12.86 9.16 -10.31
C GLY A 173 -11.67 8.84 -9.41
N ILE A 174 -11.09 7.65 -9.51
CA ILE A 174 -9.73 7.34 -9.03
C ILE A 174 -8.93 6.73 -10.17
N LYS A 175 -7.71 7.23 -10.40
CA LYS A 175 -6.83 6.73 -11.45
C LYS A 175 -5.91 5.66 -10.88
N ILE A 176 -5.92 4.47 -11.48
CA ILE A 176 -5.01 3.39 -11.11
C ILE A 176 -3.72 3.49 -11.92
N VAL A 177 -2.60 3.49 -11.21
CA VAL A 177 -1.25 3.58 -11.77
C VAL A 177 -0.47 2.32 -11.38
N ALA A 178 0.05 1.61 -12.36
CA ALA A 178 0.76 0.35 -12.15
C ALA A 178 2.27 0.57 -12.14
N VAL A 179 2.95 0.09 -11.10
CA VAL A 179 4.40 0.28 -10.91
C VAL A 179 5.13 -0.99 -10.54
N SER A 180 6.37 -1.14 -11.01
CA SER A 180 7.28 -2.23 -10.61
C SER A 180 8.45 -1.78 -9.73
N SER A 181 8.70 -0.47 -9.61
CA SER A 181 9.79 0.10 -8.80
C SER A 181 9.43 1.46 -8.18
N LEU A 182 10.22 1.89 -7.20
CA LEU A 182 10.14 3.23 -6.60
C LEU A 182 10.36 4.33 -7.65
N GLU A 183 11.38 4.18 -8.49
CA GLU A 183 11.69 5.12 -9.57
C GLU A 183 10.52 5.28 -10.54
N GLU A 184 9.85 4.18 -10.86
CA GLU A 184 8.67 4.19 -11.71
C GLU A 184 7.49 4.88 -11.03
N ALA A 185 7.31 4.70 -9.72
CA ALA A 185 6.28 5.40 -8.97
C ALA A 185 6.48 6.93 -8.97
N ILE A 186 7.71 7.38 -8.76
CA ILE A 186 8.05 8.81 -8.81
C ILE A 186 7.86 9.36 -10.23
N SER A 187 8.36 8.64 -11.23
CA SER A 187 8.17 8.99 -12.65
C SER A 187 6.69 9.07 -13.03
N ALA A 188 5.88 8.14 -12.54
CA ALA A 188 4.44 8.11 -12.80
C ALA A 188 3.71 9.30 -12.16
N LEU A 189 4.12 9.73 -10.96
CA LEU A 189 3.60 10.94 -10.32
C LEU A 189 3.97 12.21 -11.10
N ASN A 190 5.14 12.23 -11.73
CA ASN A 190 5.58 13.35 -12.55
C ASN A 190 5.00 13.37 -13.97
N SER A 191 4.47 12.24 -14.45
CA SER A 191 3.89 12.09 -15.79
C SER A 191 2.43 12.52 -15.90
N ASN A 192 2.06 13.09 -17.05
CA ASN A 192 0.66 13.34 -17.42
C ASN A 192 -0.07 12.07 -17.90
N ARG A 193 0.69 11.04 -18.31
CA ARG A 193 0.17 9.77 -18.84
C ARG A 193 0.88 8.57 -18.18
N PRO A 194 0.75 8.39 -16.86
CA PRO A 194 1.32 7.23 -16.18
C PRO A 194 0.73 5.92 -16.69
N ARG A 195 1.52 4.85 -16.60
CA ARG A 195 1.11 3.51 -17.01
C ARG A 195 -0.04 3.03 -16.11
N SER A 196 -1.09 2.50 -16.73
CA SER A 196 -2.22 1.89 -16.04
C SER A 196 -2.24 0.37 -16.24
N CYS A 197 -3.03 -0.37 -15.44
CA CYS A 197 -3.23 -1.80 -15.67
C CYS A 197 -3.90 -2.10 -17.03
N ALA A 198 -4.74 -1.21 -17.55
CA ALA A 198 -5.32 -1.37 -18.88
C ALA A 198 -4.25 -1.32 -19.99
N ASN A 199 -3.18 -0.54 -19.80
CA ASN A 199 -2.05 -0.52 -20.73
C ASN A 199 -1.22 -1.81 -20.72
N LEU A 200 -1.44 -2.69 -19.72
CA LEU A 200 -0.71 -3.92 -19.50
C LEU A 200 -1.52 -5.18 -19.90
N GLY A 201 -2.68 -4.98 -20.54
CA GLY A 201 -3.52 -6.08 -21.04
C GLY A 201 -4.41 -6.74 -19.98
N ALA A 202 -4.68 -6.05 -18.87
CA ALA A 202 -5.66 -6.44 -17.86
C ALA A 202 -7.04 -5.82 -18.12
#